data_AF-A0AA95FJM7-F1
#
_entry.id   AF-A0AA95FJM7-F1
#
_cell.length_a   1.000
_cell.length_b   1.000
_cell.length_c   1.000
_cell.angle_alpha   90.00
_cell.angle_beta   90.00
_cell.angle_gamma   90.00
#
_symmetry.space_group_name_H-M   'P 1'
#
loop_
_entity.id
_entity.type
_entity.pdbx_description
1 polymer ?
#
loop_
_entity_poly.entity_id
_entity_poly.type
_entity_poly.pdbx_seq_one_letter_code
_entity_poly.pdbx_strand_id
1 'polypeptide(L)'
;MKKFALSLGILATFWLNAQSIKTTIDLVNVKNDKVAVTMEFPKMKSGDVKFHFPKTVPGTYSVDDYGRFVEGIKFFDNKGKEIAFTKVNDNTYSLKNAQNLSKITYLVNDSFDDEMNTAKHKAVFSPSGTDIEEGKVYLINTHGFIGYIDNMQDVPYQLIIQKPTDFYGTTALVDQDKSESTDTFTLANYAKVTDSPLMYTKPDYITFNAGGMDLVLGVYSPTGKYKAADFKDNLEKMVVAQKKFLGDMNTNKKYAIMLYLSGGDGPQIKGFGALEHHESTSVVLPEMMPKEAIDKTITDVVSHEFFHTVNPLKTHSEEIHYFDYADPKMSQHLWMYEGGTEYFANLFQIQEGLITKDEFLQRMSEKIANSKNYNDTMPFTVMSKNVLLDEYKDQYRNVYEKGALLAMCLDIELRKLSNGEMGYRDMIRKLSQRFGENKPFKDDQLIDELVTVTGYPQVKDFYNKYIAGSEPTPYEKYLSMVGVDIKKQETPPIFWFIKDPNQTGYNDKNNTFVFDEGAALSPFAKSIGFKATDEIVALDGKTINIQNVQAFIDYSKTIKEGQNVTVTILRNNNKMELKGKAILDKMTMEHLQFKANPTAEEQKLQNQWLTGKK
;
A
#
# COMPACT_ATOMS: atom_id res chain seq x y z
N MET A 1 -47.02 -57.11 -25.89
CA MET A 1 -46.77 -55.87 -26.66
C MET A 1 -47.11 -54.67 -25.77
N LYS A 2 -46.11 -54.06 -25.12
CA LYS A 2 -46.29 -52.87 -24.26
C LYS A 2 -45.51 -51.71 -24.88
N LYS A 3 -46.23 -50.61 -25.12
CA LYS A 3 -45.73 -49.35 -25.67
C LYS A 3 -44.86 -48.63 -24.63
N PHE A 4 -43.67 -48.19 -25.01
CA PHE A 4 -42.93 -47.16 -24.28
C PHE A 4 -43.01 -45.86 -25.08
N ALA A 5 -43.60 -44.83 -24.48
CA ALA A 5 -43.64 -43.47 -25.01
C ALA A 5 -42.35 -42.75 -24.62
N LEU A 6 -41.67 -42.17 -25.61
CA LEU A 6 -40.50 -41.33 -25.44
C LEU A 6 -40.98 -39.90 -25.20
N SER A 7 -40.75 -39.34 -24.01
CA SER A 7 -40.94 -37.91 -23.74
C SER A 7 -39.60 -37.19 -23.83
N LEU A 8 -39.34 -36.49 -24.94
CA LEU A 8 -38.28 -35.49 -25.03
C LEU A 8 -38.72 -34.25 -24.23
N GLY A 9 -38.09 -34.01 -23.09
CA GLY A 9 -38.15 -32.72 -22.40
C GLY A 9 -37.15 -31.75 -23.03
N ILE A 10 -37.66 -30.72 -23.69
CA ILE A 10 -36.86 -29.56 -24.13
C ILE A 10 -36.57 -28.72 -22.86
N LEU A 11 -35.34 -28.79 -22.34
CA LEU A 11 -34.84 -27.81 -21.39
C LEU A 11 -34.53 -26.52 -22.17
N ALA A 12 -35.48 -25.59 -22.17
CA ALA A 12 -35.21 -24.22 -22.57
C ALA A 12 -34.46 -23.54 -21.42
N THR A 13 -33.15 -23.36 -21.56
CA THR A 13 -32.35 -22.48 -20.72
C THR A 13 -32.74 -21.04 -21.05
N PHE A 14 -33.61 -20.45 -20.23
CA PHE A 14 -33.82 -19.00 -20.24
C PHE A 14 -32.55 -18.33 -19.73
N TRP A 15 -31.73 -17.80 -20.65
CA TRP A 15 -30.75 -16.78 -20.32
C TRP A 15 -31.51 -15.51 -19.95
N LEU A 16 -31.74 -15.30 -18.65
CA LEU A 16 -32.03 -13.96 -18.15
C LEU A 16 -30.79 -13.12 -18.43
N ASN A 17 -30.85 -12.22 -19.41
CA ASN A 17 -29.88 -11.14 -19.52
C ASN A 17 -30.01 -10.29 -18.26
N ALA A 18 -29.14 -10.53 -17.28
CA ALA A 18 -29.02 -9.67 -16.12
C ALA A 18 -28.70 -8.24 -16.61
N GLN A 19 -29.37 -7.25 -16.03
CA GLN A 19 -29.06 -5.85 -16.31
C GLN A 19 -27.60 -5.58 -15.89
N SER A 20 -26.78 -5.05 -16.80
CA SER A 20 -25.41 -4.63 -16.51
C SER A 20 -25.16 -3.19 -16.94
N ILE A 21 -24.20 -2.54 -16.30
CA ILE A 21 -23.66 -1.24 -16.71
C ILE A 21 -22.52 -1.51 -17.69
N LYS A 22 -22.67 -1.07 -18.92
CA LYS A 22 -21.62 -1.25 -19.94
C LYS A 22 -20.73 -0.02 -19.93
N THR A 23 -19.43 -0.22 -19.70
CA THR A 23 -18.45 0.86 -19.62
C THR A 23 -17.38 0.63 -20.67
N THR A 24 -17.13 1.62 -21.53
CA THR A 24 -16.10 1.59 -22.57
C THR A 24 -15.04 2.64 -22.28
N ILE A 25 -13.77 2.23 -22.29
CA ILE A 25 -12.59 3.09 -22.18
C ILE A 25 -11.85 3.02 -23.52
N ASP A 26 -11.57 4.18 -24.13
CA ASP A 26 -10.97 4.29 -25.47
C ASP A 26 -9.50 4.74 -25.40
N LEU A 27 -8.59 3.78 -25.48
CA LEU A 27 -7.13 3.99 -25.50
C LEU A 27 -6.58 4.20 -26.92
N VAL A 28 -7.44 4.23 -27.94
CA VAL A 28 -7.05 4.42 -29.34
C VAL A 28 -7.15 5.89 -29.72
N ASN A 29 -8.21 6.58 -29.28
CA ASN A 29 -8.47 7.98 -29.63
C ASN A 29 -8.13 8.93 -28.47
N VAL A 30 -6.91 8.83 -27.93
CA VAL A 30 -6.39 9.73 -26.89
C VAL A 30 -6.31 11.15 -27.43
N LYS A 31 -6.70 12.15 -26.63
CA LYS A 31 -6.69 13.57 -27.03
C LYS A 31 -6.14 14.44 -25.93
N ASN A 32 -5.00 15.07 -26.16
CA ASN A 32 -4.33 15.93 -25.17
C ASN A 32 -4.23 15.21 -23.81
N ASP A 33 -3.66 14.00 -23.83
CA ASP A 33 -3.50 13.11 -22.67
C ASP A 33 -4.78 12.61 -22.00
N LYS A 34 -5.92 12.72 -22.69
CA LYS A 34 -7.20 12.32 -22.14
C LYS A 34 -7.79 11.15 -22.88
N VAL A 35 -8.30 10.21 -22.10
CA VAL A 35 -9.00 9.02 -22.56
C VAL A 35 -10.50 9.22 -22.44
N ALA A 36 -11.24 8.83 -23.48
CA ALA A 36 -12.69 8.91 -23.47
C ALA A 36 -13.31 7.72 -22.73
N VAL A 37 -14.28 8.00 -21.87
CA VAL A 37 -15.07 7.00 -21.16
C VAL A 37 -16.55 7.18 -21.49
N THR A 38 -17.21 6.07 -21.81
CA THR A 38 -18.66 6.01 -22.04
C THR A 38 -19.27 4.95 -21.14
N MET A 39 -20.29 5.32 -20.37
CA MET A 39 -21.04 4.40 -19.53
C MET A 39 -22.50 4.34 -20.01
N GLU A 40 -23.01 3.14 -20.26
CA GLU A 40 -24.39 2.88 -20.67
C GLU A 40 -25.12 2.14 -19.54
N PHE A 41 -26.29 2.66 -19.17
CA PHE A 41 -27.02 2.21 -17.99
C PHE A 41 -28.28 1.44 -18.35
N PRO A 42 -28.63 0.40 -17.57
CA PRO A 42 -29.94 -0.22 -17.69
C PRO A 42 -31.02 0.77 -17.25
N LYS A 43 -32.28 0.48 -17.61
CA LYS A 43 -33.41 1.32 -17.22
C LYS A 43 -33.52 1.41 -15.70
N MET A 44 -33.43 2.62 -15.16
CA MET A 44 -33.48 2.88 -13.73
C MET A 44 -34.91 3.03 -13.21
N LYS A 45 -35.11 2.72 -11.93
CA LYS A 45 -36.38 2.93 -11.21
C LYS A 45 -36.45 4.30 -10.51
N SER A 46 -35.30 4.92 -10.20
CA SER A 46 -35.23 6.15 -9.40
C SER A 46 -35.47 7.43 -10.21
N GLY A 47 -36.18 8.38 -9.58
CA GLY A 47 -36.41 9.74 -10.08
C GLY A 47 -35.15 10.59 -10.02
N ASP A 48 -34.53 10.73 -8.85
CA ASP A 48 -33.32 11.52 -8.68
C ASP A 48 -32.15 10.60 -8.32
N VAL A 49 -30.95 10.91 -8.81
CA VAL A 49 -29.74 10.10 -8.58
C VAL A 49 -28.54 11.01 -8.34
N LYS A 50 -27.54 10.46 -7.65
CA LYS A 50 -26.19 11.02 -7.64
C LYS A 50 -25.24 10.07 -8.35
N PHE A 51 -24.36 10.65 -9.14
CA PHE A 51 -23.24 9.98 -9.77
C PHE A 51 -21.94 10.43 -9.09
N HIS A 52 -21.09 9.47 -8.78
CA HIS A 52 -19.92 9.65 -7.93
C HIS A 52 -18.66 9.11 -8.61
N PHE A 53 -17.54 9.79 -8.38
CA PHE A 53 -16.22 9.19 -8.42
C PHE A 53 -15.72 8.98 -6.98
N PRO A 54 -14.77 8.06 -6.75
CA PRO A 54 -14.24 7.83 -5.42
C PRO A 54 -13.50 9.05 -4.87
N LYS A 55 -13.71 9.36 -3.59
CA LYS A 55 -12.92 10.31 -2.80
C LYS A 55 -11.63 9.65 -2.29
N THR A 56 -11.74 8.39 -1.91
CA THR A 56 -10.68 7.49 -1.46
C THR A 56 -10.99 6.11 -2.01
N VAL A 57 -9.98 5.25 -2.07
CA VAL A 57 -10.17 3.80 -2.29
C VAL A 57 -9.60 3.01 -1.13
N PRO A 58 -10.06 1.77 -0.90
CA PRO A 58 -9.42 0.86 0.04
C PRO A 58 -7.89 0.78 -0.20
N GLY A 59 -7.11 0.65 0.88
CA GLY A 59 -5.64 0.55 0.85
C GLY A 59 -4.86 1.87 0.88
N THR A 60 -5.44 2.97 0.39
CA THR A 60 -4.71 4.25 0.23
C THR A 60 -4.80 5.20 1.43
N TYR A 61 -5.83 5.06 2.29
CA TYR A 61 -6.13 5.89 3.46
C TYR A 61 -5.84 7.39 3.26
N SER A 62 -6.13 7.90 2.07
CA SER A 62 -5.93 9.28 1.64
C SER A 62 -7.16 9.84 0.94
N VAL A 63 -7.34 11.15 1.03
CA VAL A 63 -8.33 11.88 0.23
C VAL A 63 -7.64 12.32 -1.06
N ASP A 64 -8.03 11.69 -2.17
CA ASP A 64 -7.42 11.88 -3.49
C ASP A 64 -8.35 12.57 -4.49
N ASP A 65 -9.67 12.47 -4.28
CA ASP A 65 -10.71 13.14 -5.07
C ASP A 65 -10.61 12.86 -6.58
N TYR A 66 -10.74 11.59 -6.97
CA TYR A 66 -10.53 11.14 -8.36
C TYR A 66 -11.44 11.83 -9.39
N GLY A 67 -12.58 12.37 -8.98
CA GLY A 67 -13.46 13.15 -9.86
C GLY A 67 -12.83 14.45 -10.37
N ARG A 68 -11.74 14.93 -9.76
CA ARG A 68 -11.00 16.12 -10.21
C ARG A 68 -10.30 15.93 -11.56
N PHE A 69 -10.04 14.68 -11.97
CA PHE A 69 -9.43 14.33 -13.25
C PHE A 69 -10.45 14.16 -14.39
N VAL A 70 -11.73 14.36 -14.10
CA VAL A 70 -12.83 14.14 -15.05
C VAL A 70 -13.26 15.45 -15.70
N GLU A 71 -13.26 15.46 -17.02
CA GLU A 71 -13.58 16.64 -17.82
C GLU A 71 -14.76 16.40 -18.79
N GLY A 72 -15.53 17.47 -19.02
CA GLY A 72 -16.56 17.47 -20.06
C GLY A 72 -17.69 16.46 -19.85
N ILE A 73 -18.00 16.11 -18.60
CA ILE A 73 -19.04 15.12 -18.28
C ILE A 73 -20.42 15.55 -18.81
N LYS A 74 -21.09 14.61 -19.48
CA LYS A 74 -22.42 14.77 -20.03
C LYS A 74 -23.27 13.55 -19.72
N PHE A 75 -24.55 13.80 -19.47
CA PHE A 75 -25.55 12.79 -19.14
C PHE A 75 -26.64 12.83 -20.21
N PHE A 76 -27.05 11.68 -20.73
CA PHE A 76 -28.02 11.60 -21.82
C PHE A 76 -29.18 10.68 -21.48
N ASP A 77 -30.37 11.08 -21.91
CA ASP A 77 -31.55 10.24 -21.86
C ASP A 77 -31.55 9.18 -22.99
N ASN A 78 -32.52 8.26 -22.93
CA ASN A 78 -32.74 7.21 -23.94
C ASN A 78 -33.08 7.72 -25.35
N LYS A 79 -33.27 9.04 -25.55
CA LYS A 79 -33.45 9.69 -26.85
C LYS A 79 -32.21 10.46 -27.30
N GLY A 80 -31.11 10.40 -26.51
CA GLY A 80 -29.87 11.12 -26.78
C GLY A 80 -29.89 12.60 -26.41
N LYS A 81 -30.89 13.05 -25.64
CA LYS A 81 -30.95 14.44 -25.16
C LYS A 81 -30.14 14.59 -23.87
N GLU A 82 -29.37 15.66 -23.78
CA GLU A 82 -28.61 15.98 -22.55
C GLU A 82 -29.55 16.25 -21.35
N ILE A 83 -29.22 15.65 -20.21
CA ILE A 83 -29.88 15.82 -18.92
C ILE A 83 -29.07 16.84 -18.11
N ALA A 84 -29.75 17.87 -17.58
CA ALA A 84 -29.12 18.85 -16.72
C ALA A 84 -28.71 18.23 -15.36
N PHE A 85 -27.57 18.65 -14.84
CA PHE A 85 -27.04 18.19 -13.56
C PHE A 85 -26.51 19.37 -12.74
N THR A 86 -26.25 19.12 -11.46
CA THR A 86 -25.53 20.02 -10.55
C THR A 86 -24.25 19.34 -10.08
N LYS A 87 -23.08 19.94 -10.32
CA LYS A 87 -21.82 19.49 -9.71
C LYS A 87 -21.84 19.93 -8.24
N VAL A 88 -21.83 18.95 -7.32
CA VAL A 88 -21.93 19.18 -5.87
C VAL A 88 -20.56 19.43 -5.25
N ASN A 89 -19.57 18.65 -5.67
CA ASN A 89 -18.15 18.77 -5.32
C ASN A 89 -17.33 18.10 -6.44
N ASP A 90 -16.03 17.91 -6.27
CA ASP A 90 -15.18 17.32 -7.32
C ASP A 90 -15.56 15.89 -7.70
N ASN A 91 -16.16 15.15 -6.77
CA ASN A 91 -16.50 13.75 -6.97
C ASN A 91 -17.97 13.52 -7.32
N THR A 92 -18.87 14.48 -7.10
CA THR A 92 -20.31 14.21 -7.06
C THR A 92 -21.12 15.09 -8.00
N TYR A 93 -22.00 14.46 -8.77
CA TYR A 93 -22.96 15.10 -9.67
C TYR A 93 -24.38 14.67 -9.31
N SER A 94 -25.30 15.62 -9.11
CA SER A 94 -26.70 15.34 -8.81
C SER A 94 -27.58 15.57 -10.03
N LEU A 95 -28.47 14.62 -10.31
CA LEU A 95 -29.40 14.63 -11.42
C LEU A 95 -30.84 14.50 -10.93
N LYS A 96 -31.73 15.28 -11.54
CA LYS A 96 -33.19 15.16 -11.33
C LYS A 96 -33.84 14.41 -12.49
N ASN A 97 -34.90 13.66 -12.22
CA ASN A 97 -35.66 12.89 -13.23
C ASN A 97 -34.81 11.96 -14.11
N ALA A 98 -33.79 11.33 -13.53
CA ALA A 98 -32.85 10.42 -14.16
C ALA A 98 -33.42 9.04 -14.53
N GLN A 99 -34.73 8.77 -14.38
CA GLN A 99 -35.36 7.51 -14.83
C GLN A 99 -35.05 7.16 -16.30
N ASN A 100 -34.81 8.18 -17.13
CA ASN A 100 -34.48 8.03 -18.54
C ASN A 100 -32.98 8.09 -18.84
N LEU A 101 -32.11 8.32 -17.83
CA LEU A 101 -30.66 8.31 -18.03
C LEU A 101 -30.25 6.95 -18.60
N SER A 102 -29.61 6.99 -19.75
CA SER A 102 -29.15 5.78 -20.45
C SER A 102 -27.67 5.82 -20.75
N LYS A 103 -27.04 7.01 -20.78
CA LYS A 103 -25.62 7.15 -21.12
C LYS A 103 -24.95 8.31 -20.40
N ILE A 104 -23.71 8.11 -19.98
CA ILE A 104 -22.80 9.16 -19.52
C ILE A 104 -21.55 9.12 -20.40
N THR A 105 -21.01 10.28 -20.76
CA THR A 105 -19.71 10.40 -21.46
C THR A 105 -18.84 11.46 -20.80
N TYR A 106 -17.55 11.21 -20.72
CA TYR A 106 -16.55 12.17 -20.22
C TYR A 106 -15.15 11.83 -20.74
N LEU A 107 -14.21 12.74 -20.49
CA LEU A 107 -12.78 12.54 -20.66
C LEU A 107 -12.12 12.38 -19.28
N VAL A 108 -11.09 11.54 -19.20
CA VAL A 108 -10.30 11.31 -17.99
C VAL A 108 -8.85 11.71 -18.29
N ASN A 109 -8.28 12.59 -17.46
CA ASN A 109 -6.84 12.85 -17.41
C ASN A 109 -6.17 11.88 -16.42
N ASP A 110 -4.86 11.69 -16.53
CA ASP A 110 -4.12 10.91 -15.57
C ASP A 110 -3.73 11.73 -14.33
N SER A 111 -3.31 11.02 -13.28
CA SER A 111 -2.92 11.63 -12.01
C SER A 111 -1.42 11.87 -11.88
N PHE A 112 -0.59 11.22 -12.72
CA PHE A 112 0.87 11.32 -12.65
C PHE A 112 1.34 12.73 -13.08
N ASP A 113 0.61 13.35 -14.02
CA ASP A 113 0.78 14.75 -14.42
C ASP A 113 0.64 15.77 -13.28
N ASP A 114 -0.22 15.47 -12.30
CA ASP A 114 -0.55 16.40 -11.21
C ASP A 114 0.39 16.22 -9.99
N GLU A 115 1.27 15.21 -9.98
CA GLU A 115 2.20 14.96 -8.86
C GLU A 115 3.16 16.14 -8.63
N MET A 116 3.47 16.88 -9.69
CA MET A 116 4.36 18.05 -9.63
C MET A 116 3.62 19.34 -9.30
N ASN A 117 2.28 19.35 -9.28
CA ASN A 117 1.45 20.53 -9.04
C ASN A 117 0.66 20.44 -7.72
N THR A 118 1.40 20.42 -6.61
CA THR A 118 0.82 20.34 -5.25
C THR A 118 0.14 21.63 -4.77
N ALA A 119 0.06 22.68 -5.60
CA ALA A 119 -0.45 23.98 -5.19
C ALA A 119 -1.97 23.99 -4.90
N LYS A 120 -2.72 23.01 -5.43
CA LYS A 120 -4.17 22.92 -5.26
C LYS A 120 -4.62 21.66 -4.52
N HIS A 121 -3.99 20.53 -4.80
CA HIS A 121 -4.32 19.26 -4.17
C HIS A 121 -3.07 18.47 -3.82
N LYS A 122 -3.20 17.52 -2.88
CA LYS A 122 -2.14 16.54 -2.65
C LYS A 122 -2.02 15.66 -3.90
N ALA A 123 -0.77 15.30 -4.23
CA ALA A 123 -0.47 14.28 -5.22
C ALA A 123 -1.13 12.94 -4.82
N VAL A 124 -1.73 12.26 -5.80
CA VAL A 124 -2.24 10.90 -5.63
C VAL A 124 -1.06 9.96 -5.45
N PHE A 125 -1.17 8.98 -4.57
CA PHE A 125 -0.12 7.97 -4.40
C PHE A 125 -0.02 7.12 -5.67
N SER A 126 1.13 7.12 -6.34
CA SER A 126 1.26 6.60 -7.71
C SER A 126 0.76 5.16 -7.92
N PRO A 127 0.95 4.19 -7.00
CA PRO A 127 0.35 2.85 -7.13
C PRO A 127 -1.18 2.82 -7.20
N SER A 128 -1.84 3.84 -6.65
CA SER A 128 -3.29 4.07 -6.74
C SER A 128 -3.69 5.10 -7.80
N GLY A 129 -2.69 5.71 -8.45
CA GLY A 129 -2.84 6.72 -9.47
C GLY A 129 -3.03 6.11 -10.86
N THR A 130 -3.29 6.96 -11.82
CA THR A 130 -3.44 6.62 -13.22
C THR A 130 -2.31 7.25 -14.03
N ASP A 131 -1.95 6.61 -15.14
CA ASP A 131 -0.99 7.11 -16.12
C ASP A 131 -1.55 6.91 -17.53
N ILE A 132 -1.39 7.93 -18.37
CA ILE A 132 -1.77 7.93 -19.78
C ILE A 132 -0.55 8.44 -20.53
N GLU A 133 0.14 7.56 -21.24
CA GLU A 133 1.28 7.94 -22.08
C GLU A 133 1.07 7.32 -23.45
N GLU A 134 0.47 8.10 -24.35
CA GLU A 134 0.02 7.64 -25.67
C GLU A 134 1.11 6.86 -26.41
N GLY A 135 0.81 5.63 -26.80
CA GLY A 135 1.74 4.75 -27.51
C GLY A 135 2.88 4.17 -26.67
N LYS A 136 2.90 4.42 -25.35
CA LYS A 136 3.87 3.82 -24.40
C LYS A 136 3.19 2.95 -23.33
N VAL A 137 2.33 3.52 -22.49
CA VAL A 137 1.70 2.84 -21.35
C VAL A 137 0.38 3.48 -20.98
N TYR A 138 -0.57 2.66 -20.52
CA TYR A 138 -1.76 3.13 -19.82
C TYR A 138 -1.89 2.36 -18.50
N LEU A 139 -1.72 3.05 -17.37
CA LEU A 139 -2.00 2.49 -16.04
C LEU A 139 -3.41 2.89 -15.63
N ILE A 140 -4.32 1.93 -15.74
CA ILE A 140 -5.75 2.11 -15.50
C ILE A 140 -6.08 1.52 -14.14
N ASN A 141 -5.84 2.31 -13.11
CA ASN A 141 -6.54 2.14 -11.84
C ASN A 141 -8.00 2.56 -12.07
N THR A 142 -8.89 1.58 -12.22
CA THR A 142 -10.27 1.73 -12.71
C THR A 142 -11.12 2.70 -11.90
N HIS A 143 -10.87 2.86 -10.60
CA HIS A 143 -11.50 3.88 -9.77
C HIS A 143 -11.21 5.31 -10.21
N GLY A 144 -10.07 5.55 -10.87
CA GLY A 144 -9.74 6.84 -11.50
C GLY A 144 -10.48 7.10 -12.81
N PHE A 145 -11.10 6.07 -13.42
CA PHE A 145 -11.77 6.17 -14.71
C PHE A 145 -13.29 5.97 -14.64
N ILE A 146 -13.78 5.19 -13.68
CA ILE A 146 -15.15 4.68 -13.67
C ILE A 146 -15.86 5.15 -12.40
N GLY A 147 -16.94 5.91 -12.58
CA GLY A 147 -17.83 6.32 -11.50
C GLY A 147 -18.95 5.32 -11.22
N TYR A 148 -19.79 5.63 -10.24
CA TYR A 148 -20.95 4.83 -9.84
C TYR A 148 -22.18 5.68 -9.55
N ILE A 149 -23.35 5.05 -9.54
CA ILE A 149 -24.62 5.66 -9.12
C ILE A 149 -25.01 5.12 -7.75
N ASP A 150 -25.51 5.98 -6.87
CA ASP A 150 -26.08 5.60 -5.58
C ASP A 150 -27.09 4.45 -5.71
N ASN A 151 -26.93 3.41 -4.89
CA ASN A 151 -27.76 2.20 -4.86
C ASN A 151 -27.69 1.35 -6.14
N MET A 152 -26.67 1.52 -6.98
CA MET A 152 -26.38 0.67 -8.13
C MET A 152 -25.01 0.00 -8.05
N GLN A 153 -24.32 0.11 -6.90
CA GLN A 153 -22.99 -0.49 -6.72
C GLN A 153 -23.00 -2.01 -6.91
N ASP A 154 -24.09 -2.71 -6.57
CA ASP A 154 -24.22 -4.16 -6.76
C ASP A 154 -24.61 -4.59 -8.19
N VAL A 155 -24.82 -3.64 -9.11
CA VAL A 155 -25.14 -3.96 -10.51
C VAL A 155 -23.86 -4.41 -11.22
N PRO A 156 -23.86 -5.54 -11.95
CA PRO A 156 -22.68 -5.99 -12.70
C PRO A 156 -22.24 -5.00 -13.77
N TYR A 157 -20.94 -4.96 -14.03
CA TYR A 157 -20.35 -4.15 -15.09
C TYR A 157 -19.84 -5.03 -16.23
N GLN A 158 -20.08 -4.59 -17.47
CA GLN A 158 -19.33 -5.06 -18.64
C GLN A 158 -18.31 -3.98 -19.00
N LEU A 159 -17.04 -4.22 -18.67
CA LEU A 159 -15.94 -3.31 -18.98
C LEU A 159 -15.36 -3.67 -20.34
N ILE A 160 -15.25 -2.68 -21.22
CA ILE A 160 -14.72 -2.83 -22.58
C ILE A 160 -13.55 -1.87 -22.73
N ILE A 161 -12.37 -2.39 -23.04
CA ILE A 161 -11.19 -1.59 -23.31
C ILE A 161 -10.92 -1.63 -24.81
N GLN A 162 -11.07 -0.50 -25.49
CA GLN A 162 -10.60 -0.36 -26.87
C GLN A 162 -9.13 0.02 -26.83
N LYS A 163 -8.29 -0.75 -27.50
CA LYS A 163 -6.83 -0.65 -27.37
C LYS A 163 -6.12 -0.70 -28.72
N PRO A 164 -4.91 -0.11 -28.83
CA PRO A 164 -4.02 -0.39 -29.95
C PRO A 164 -3.77 -1.90 -30.10
N THR A 165 -3.71 -2.40 -31.33
CA THR A 165 -3.58 -3.84 -31.60
C THR A 165 -2.25 -4.43 -31.14
N ASP A 166 -1.23 -3.61 -30.97
CA ASP A 166 0.09 -3.99 -30.46
C ASP A 166 0.21 -3.84 -28.93
N PHE A 167 -0.88 -3.53 -28.22
CA PHE A 167 -0.91 -3.42 -26.76
C PHE A 167 -1.54 -4.64 -26.10
N TYR A 168 -1.01 -5.02 -24.94
CA TYR A 168 -1.48 -6.11 -24.10
C TYR A 168 -1.83 -5.62 -22.70
N GLY A 169 -2.96 -6.09 -22.16
CA GLY A 169 -3.42 -5.76 -20.81
C GLY A 169 -2.88 -6.74 -19.77
N THR A 170 -2.03 -6.26 -18.87
CA THR A 170 -1.66 -6.97 -17.64
C THR A 170 -2.76 -6.75 -16.60
N THR A 171 -3.52 -7.81 -16.31
CA THR A 171 -4.60 -7.78 -15.31
C THR A 171 -4.95 -9.20 -14.83
N ALA A 172 -5.58 -9.28 -13.65
CA ALA A 172 -6.14 -10.52 -13.13
C ALA A 172 -7.39 -10.96 -13.88
N LEU A 173 -8.11 -10.03 -14.51
CA LEU A 173 -9.35 -10.29 -15.21
C LEU A 173 -9.18 -11.29 -16.38
N VAL A 174 -10.27 -11.95 -16.74
CA VAL A 174 -10.32 -12.89 -17.86
C VAL A 174 -11.07 -12.23 -18.99
N ASP A 175 -10.35 -11.95 -20.06
CA ASP A 175 -10.92 -11.41 -21.30
C ASP A 175 -11.90 -12.41 -21.92
N GLN A 176 -13.09 -11.91 -22.27
CA GLN A 176 -14.17 -12.63 -22.94
C GLN A 176 -14.21 -12.35 -24.44
N ASP A 177 -13.45 -11.36 -24.91
CA ASP A 177 -13.21 -11.10 -26.33
C ASP A 177 -11.90 -11.78 -26.76
N LYS A 178 -11.79 -12.09 -28.05
CA LYS A 178 -10.54 -12.59 -28.66
C LYS A 178 -9.99 -11.62 -29.70
N SER A 179 -10.62 -10.45 -29.84
CA SER A 179 -10.19 -9.38 -30.72
C SER A 179 -8.83 -8.85 -30.31
N GLU A 180 -8.03 -8.45 -31.30
CA GLU A 180 -6.75 -7.78 -31.04
C GLU A 180 -6.93 -6.32 -30.62
N SER A 181 -8.07 -5.71 -30.94
CA SER A 181 -8.34 -4.28 -30.72
C SER A 181 -9.28 -3.99 -29.55
N THR A 182 -9.78 -5.04 -28.88
CA THR A 182 -10.76 -4.87 -27.80
C THR A 182 -10.65 -6.02 -26.81
N ASP A 183 -10.60 -5.67 -25.51
CA ASP A 183 -10.76 -6.62 -24.41
C ASP A 183 -12.11 -6.36 -23.72
N THR A 184 -12.81 -7.42 -23.33
CA THR A 184 -14.10 -7.33 -22.63
C THR A 184 -14.10 -8.16 -21.35
N PHE A 185 -14.39 -7.51 -20.22
CA PHE A 185 -14.43 -8.12 -18.90
C PHE A 185 -15.82 -8.04 -18.26
N THR A 186 -16.17 -9.04 -17.47
CA THR A 186 -17.37 -9.03 -16.61
C THR A 186 -16.96 -8.85 -15.17
N LEU A 187 -17.53 -7.86 -14.49
CA LEU A 187 -17.25 -7.52 -13.10
C LEU A 187 -18.55 -7.60 -12.32
N ALA A 188 -18.52 -8.22 -11.14
CA ALA A 188 -19.73 -8.55 -10.39
C ALA A 188 -20.48 -7.31 -9.86
N ASN A 189 -19.74 -6.26 -9.51
CA ASN A 189 -20.22 -5.04 -8.86
C ASN A 189 -19.14 -3.96 -8.93
N TYR A 190 -19.45 -2.77 -8.41
CA TYR A 190 -18.52 -1.63 -8.36
C TYR A 190 -17.30 -1.88 -7.46
N ALA A 191 -17.45 -2.66 -6.38
CA ALA A 191 -16.30 -3.04 -5.56
C ALA A 191 -15.28 -3.82 -6.40
N LYS A 192 -15.73 -4.77 -7.23
CA LYS A 192 -14.86 -5.47 -8.16
C LYS A 192 -14.30 -4.57 -9.25
N VAL A 193 -15.03 -3.54 -9.68
CA VAL A 193 -14.49 -2.50 -10.58
C VAL A 193 -13.28 -1.85 -9.93
N THR A 194 -13.42 -1.25 -8.74
CA THR A 194 -12.33 -0.52 -8.06
C THR A 194 -11.15 -1.39 -7.65
N ASP A 195 -11.36 -2.70 -7.55
CA ASP A 195 -10.35 -3.69 -7.18
C ASP A 195 -9.66 -4.37 -8.38
N SER A 196 -9.93 -3.91 -9.61
CA SER A 196 -9.42 -4.57 -10.83
C SER A 196 -8.67 -3.59 -11.73
N PRO A 197 -7.44 -3.19 -11.35
CA PRO A 197 -6.59 -2.38 -12.22
C PRO A 197 -6.14 -3.13 -13.48
N LEU A 198 -5.71 -2.35 -14.48
CA LEU A 198 -5.15 -2.86 -15.74
C LEU A 198 -3.95 -2.01 -16.15
N MET A 199 -2.87 -2.65 -16.60
CA MET A 199 -1.74 -1.95 -17.22
C MET A 199 -1.60 -2.39 -18.68
N TYR A 200 -1.80 -1.47 -19.61
CA TYR A 200 -1.66 -1.70 -21.05
C TYR A 200 -0.33 -1.17 -21.57
N THR A 201 0.48 -2.05 -22.14
CA THR A 201 1.79 -1.71 -22.74
C THR A 201 2.04 -2.53 -24.00
N LYS A 202 3.08 -2.19 -24.76
CA LYS A 202 3.67 -3.13 -25.72
C LYS A 202 4.15 -4.39 -24.97
N PRO A 203 4.02 -5.60 -25.55
CA PRO A 203 4.28 -6.85 -24.84
C PRO A 203 5.64 -6.92 -24.15
N ASP A 204 5.61 -6.86 -22.82
CA ASP A 204 6.71 -7.18 -21.92
C ASP A 204 6.11 -7.80 -20.64
N TYR A 205 5.65 -9.04 -20.80
CA TYR A 205 5.01 -9.79 -19.72
C TYR A 205 5.40 -11.25 -19.77
N ILE A 206 5.26 -11.92 -18.63
CA ILE A 206 5.38 -13.37 -18.50
C ILE A 206 4.18 -13.93 -17.75
N THR A 207 3.80 -15.15 -18.10
CA THR A 207 2.83 -15.94 -17.35
C THR A 207 3.49 -17.26 -16.93
N PHE A 208 3.39 -17.61 -15.66
CA PHE A 208 3.98 -18.84 -15.13
C PHE A 208 3.22 -19.33 -13.89
N ASN A 209 3.29 -20.62 -13.61
CA ASN A 209 2.68 -21.20 -12.42
C ASN A 209 3.71 -21.26 -11.28
N ALA A 210 3.37 -20.68 -10.13
CA ALA A 210 4.18 -20.74 -8.92
C ALA A 210 3.37 -21.38 -7.78
N GLY A 211 3.78 -22.58 -7.36
CA GLY A 211 3.11 -23.30 -6.28
C GLY A 211 1.62 -23.57 -6.53
N GLY A 212 1.19 -23.73 -7.78
CA GLY A 212 -0.22 -23.97 -8.14
C GLY A 212 -1.07 -22.70 -8.24
N MET A 213 -0.45 -21.52 -8.37
CA MET A 213 -1.12 -20.26 -8.71
C MET A 213 -0.55 -19.73 -10.02
N ASP A 214 -1.43 -19.32 -10.93
CA ASP A 214 -1.05 -18.73 -12.21
C ASP A 214 -0.72 -17.24 -12.01
N LEU A 215 0.55 -16.89 -12.21
CA LEU A 215 1.03 -15.52 -12.10
C LEU A 215 1.10 -14.88 -13.47
N VAL A 216 0.71 -13.61 -13.54
CA VAL A 216 0.98 -12.72 -14.67
C VAL A 216 1.83 -11.57 -14.16
N LEU A 217 3.01 -11.36 -14.73
CA LEU A 217 3.85 -10.20 -14.43
C LEU A 217 3.98 -9.37 -15.71
N GLY A 218 3.49 -8.14 -15.69
CA GLY A 218 3.76 -7.14 -16.72
C GLY A 218 4.75 -6.12 -16.21
N VAL A 219 5.70 -5.71 -17.06
CA VAL A 219 6.70 -4.68 -16.73
C VAL A 219 6.60 -3.54 -17.73
N TYR A 220 6.47 -2.32 -17.24
CA TYR A 220 6.76 -1.12 -18.01
C TYR A 220 8.14 -0.59 -17.61
N SER A 221 9.04 -0.49 -18.59
CA SER A 221 10.40 0.05 -18.43
C SER A 221 10.62 1.09 -19.54
N PRO A 222 10.59 2.39 -19.24
CA PRO A 222 10.60 3.45 -20.25
C PRO A 222 11.85 3.42 -21.13
N THR A 223 13.01 3.00 -20.61
CA THR A 223 14.23 2.85 -21.41
C THR A 223 14.43 1.45 -21.96
N GLY A 224 13.55 0.51 -21.59
CA GLY A 224 13.67 -0.91 -21.92
C GLY A 224 14.80 -1.63 -21.17
N LYS A 225 15.36 -1.02 -20.12
CA LYS A 225 16.44 -1.55 -19.27
C LYS A 225 16.07 -2.88 -18.60
N TYR A 226 14.80 -3.05 -18.22
CA TYR A 226 14.30 -4.23 -17.54
C TYR A 226 13.16 -4.89 -18.31
N LYS A 227 13.12 -6.22 -18.22
CA LYS A 227 12.12 -7.11 -18.83
C LYS A 227 11.40 -7.92 -17.76
N ALA A 228 10.16 -8.33 -18.04
CA ALA A 228 9.39 -9.17 -17.11
C ALA A 228 10.13 -10.47 -16.75
N ALA A 229 10.86 -11.06 -17.70
CA ALA A 229 11.66 -12.26 -17.48
C ALA A 229 12.77 -12.07 -16.42
N ASP A 230 13.27 -10.85 -16.23
CA ASP A 230 14.36 -10.57 -15.29
C ASP A 230 13.97 -10.86 -13.83
N PHE A 231 12.69 -10.71 -13.50
CA PHE A 231 12.18 -10.83 -12.13
C PHE A 231 11.50 -12.17 -11.84
N LYS A 232 11.37 -13.05 -12.85
CA LYS A 232 10.63 -14.32 -12.74
C LYS A 232 11.09 -15.17 -11.58
N ASP A 233 12.38 -15.48 -11.50
CA ASP A 233 12.89 -16.51 -10.58
C ASP A 233 12.80 -16.05 -9.11
N ASN A 234 13.03 -14.76 -8.86
CA ASN A 234 12.84 -14.17 -7.53
C ASN A 234 11.36 -14.18 -7.13
N LEU A 235 10.47 -13.78 -8.04
CA LEU A 235 9.03 -13.80 -7.82
C LEU A 235 8.49 -15.22 -7.58
N GLU A 236 8.93 -16.20 -8.36
CA GLU A 236 8.55 -17.61 -8.20
C GLU A 236 8.99 -18.13 -6.82
N LYS A 237 10.24 -17.88 -6.43
CA LYS A 237 10.78 -18.26 -5.13
C LYS A 237 9.96 -17.66 -3.98
N MET A 238 9.66 -16.37 -4.05
CA MET A 238 8.86 -15.66 -3.06
C MET A 238 7.45 -16.24 -2.95
N VAL A 239 6.75 -16.40 -4.08
CA VAL A 239 5.37 -16.89 -4.08
C VAL A 239 5.29 -18.32 -3.57
N VAL A 240 6.19 -19.21 -3.99
CA VAL A 240 6.21 -20.60 -3.48
C VAL A 240 6.38 -20.63 -1.95
N ALA A 241 7.30 -19.82 -1.41
CA ALA A 241 7.49 -19.69 0.03
C ALA A 241 6.22 -19.15 0.72
N GLN A 242 5.65 -18.07 0.20
CA GLN A 242 4.47 -17.45 0.77
C GLN A 242 3.25 -18.38 0.75
N LYS A 243 3.03 -19.13 -0.33
CA LYS A 243 1.97 -20.13 -0.40
C LYS A 243 2.13 -21.21 0.66
N LYS A 244 3.36 -21.69 0.87
CA LYS A 244 3.66 -22.68 1.91
C LYS A 244 3.40 -22.12 3.31
N PHE A 245 3.77 -20.87 3.55
CA PHE A 245 3.52 -20.19 4.83
C PHE A 245 2.01 -19.99 5.09
N LEU A 246 1.24 -19.59 4.09
CA LEU A 246 -0.20 -19.35 4.19
C LEU A 246 -1.02 -20.64 4.30
N GLY A 247 -0.57 -21.71 3.66
CA GLY A 247 -1.27 -22.99 3.65
C GLY A 247 -2.68 -22.87 3.06
N ASP A 248 -3.67 -23.32 3.82
CA ASP A 248 -5.09 -23.32 3.45
C ASP A 248 -5.73 -21.92 3.40
N MET A 249 -5.08 -20.91 3.96
CA MET A 249 -5.56 -19.52 3.87
C MET A 249 -5.43 -18.93 2.46
N ASN A 250 -4.57 -19.48 1.60
CA ASN A 250 -4.46 -19.00 0.23
C ASN A 250 -5.47 -19.71 -0.69
N THR A 251 -6.39 -18.97 -1.28
CA THR A 251 -7.39 -19.51 -2.24
C THR A 251 -7.20 -19.00 -3.66
N ASN A 252 -6.27 -18.07 -3.89
CA ASN A 252 -6.10 -17.42 -5.18
C ASN A 252 -5.55 -18.41 -6.21
N LYS A 253 -6.22 -18.45 -7.37
CA LYS A 253 -5.81 -19.29 -8.50
C LYS A 253 -4.99 -18.52 -9.52
N LYS A 254 -5.26 -17.23 -9.65
CA LYS A 254 -4.54 -16.31 -10.52
C LYS A 254 -4.15 -15.07 -9.72
N TYR A 255 -2.99 -14.49 -10.01
CA TYR A 255 -2.58 -13.20 -9.45
C TYR A 255 -1.78 -12.39 -10.48
N ALA A 256 -2.09 -11.11 -10.64
CA ALA A 256 -1.41 -10.22 -11.58
C ALA A 256 -0.56 -9.15 -10.89
N ILE A 257 0.65 -8.93 -11.38
CA ILE A 257 1.57 -7.91 -10.87
C ILE A 257 1.86 -6.95 -12.02
N MET A 258 1.50 -5.69 -11.83
CA MET A 258 1.80 -4.61 -12.78
C MET A 258 2.97 -3.81 -12.21
N LEU A 259 4.17 -4.05 -12.74
CA LEU A 259 5.37 -3.32 -12.32
C LEU A 259 5.62 -2.16 -13.29
N TYR A 260 5.33 -0.95 -12.82
CA TYR A 260 5.63 0.29 -13.49
C TYR A 260 6.98 0.82 -13.00
N LEU A 261 7.96 0.93 -13.89
CA LEU A 261 9.24 1.57 -13.59
C LEU A 261 9.24 3.01 -14.11
N SER A 262 9.43 3.99 -13.24
CA SER A 262 9.51 5.39 -13.65
C SER A 262 10.93 5.83 -13.97
N GLY A 263 11.07 6.76 -14.91
CA GLY A 263 12.35 7.27 -15.35
C GLY A 263 12.35 7.61 -16.84
N GLY A 264 13.54 7.88 -17.38
CA GLY A 264 13.70 8.34 -18.76
C GLY A 264 12.96 9.67 -19.00
N ASP A 265 12.31 9.77 -20.15
CA ASP A 265 11.52 10.94 -20.55
C ASP A 265 10.05 10.86 -20.10
N GLY A 266 9.71 9.90 -19.22
CA GLY A 266 8.36 9.76 -18.65
C GLY A 266 8.05 10.76 -17.53
N PRO A 267 6.83 10.72 -16.98
CA PRO A 267 6.41 11.62 -15.93
C PRO A 267 7.35 11.46 -14.72
N GLN A 268 7.76 12.59 -14.17
CA GLN A 268 8.54 12.61 -12.95
C GLN A 268 7.55 12.34 -11.81
N ILE A 269 7.56 11.13 -11.26
CA ILE A 269 6.70 10.73 -10.14
C ILE A 269 7.53 10.54 -8.87
N LYS A 270 6.91 10.83 -7.72
CA LYS A 270 7.55 10.73 -6.40
C LYS A 270 6.93 9.64 -5.51
N GLY A 271 5.72 9.17 -5.83
CA GLY A 271 5.02 8.16 -5.04
C GLY A 271 5.46 6.72 -5.35
N PHE A 272 6.51 6.22 -4.70
CA PHE A 272 6.95 4.82 -4.88
C PHE A 272 6.34 3.87 -3.84
N GLY A 273 6.00 2.66 -4.27
CA GLY A 273 5.43 1.61 -3.43
C GLY A 273 4.54 0.66 -4.21
N ALA A 274 3.56 0.06 -3.55
CA ALA A 274 2.51 -0.71 -4.20
C ALA A 274 1.14 -0.45 -3.58
N LEU A 275 0.11 -0.97 -4.24
CA LEU A 275 -1.26 -1.05 -3.75
C LEU A 275 -1.77 -2.49 -3.91
N GLU A 276 -2.45 -2.99 -2.88
CA GLU A 276 -3.11 -4.28 -2.87
C GLU A 276 -4.43 -4.29 -3.64
N HIS A 277 -4.71 -5.44 -4.25
CA HIS A 277 -6.04 -5.81 -4.74
C HIS A 277 -6.25 -7.31 -4.51
N HIS A 278 -7.50 -7.81 -4.59
CA HIS A 278 -7.80 -9.22 -4.28
C HIS A 278 -7.04 -10.21 -5.15
N GLU A 279 -6.83 -9.85 -6.42
CA GLU A 279 -6.21 -10.73 -7.42
C GLU A 279 -5.02 -10.07 -8.11
N SER A 280 -4.59 -8.89 -7.67
CA SER A 280 -3.48 -8.18 -8.31
C SER A 280 -2.78 -7.19 -7.39
N THR A 281 -1.65 -6.67 -7.84
CA THR A 281 -1.01 -5.51 -7.22
C THR A 281 -0.40 -4.59 -8.27
N SER A 282 -0.57 -3.29 -8.04
CA SER A 282 0.06 -2.22 -8.81
C SER A 282 1.32 -1.79 -8.08
N VAL A 283 2.48 -1.85 -8.73
CA VAL A 283 3.79 -1.56 -8.13
C VAL A 283 4.46 -0.46 -8.94
N VAL A 284 4.92 0.60 -8.28
CA VAL A 284 5.58 1.73 -8.92
C VAL A 284 6.95 1.95 -8.28
N LEU A 285 8.03 1.84 -9.07
CA LEU A 285 9.42 1.95 -8.60
C LEU A 285 10.29 2.79 -9.57
N PRO A 286 11.41 3.38 -9.12
CA PRO A 286 12.38 4.02 -10.02
C PRO A 286 13.15 2.99 -10.88
N GLU A 287 13.19 3.17 -12.20
CA GLU A 287 13.99 2.35 -13.13
C GLU A 287 15.51 2.46 -12.88
N MET A 288 15.95 3.56 -12.26
CA MET A 288 17.35 3.76 -11.90
C MET A 288 17.84 2.82 -10.80
N MET A 289 16.94 2.20 -10.04
CA MET A 289 17.31 1.21 -9.02
C MET A 289 18.08 0.04 -9.67
N PRO A 290 19.09 -0.52 -8.99
CA PRO A 290 19.70 -1.78 -9.40
C PRO A 290 18.69 -2.92 -9.41
N LYS A 291 18.92 -3.94 -10.25
CA LYS A 291 18.00 -5.08 -10.39
C LYS A 291 17.76 -5.76 -9.05
N GLU A 292 18.82 -5.95 -8.26
CA GLU A 292 18.79 -6.63 -6.97
C GLU A 292 17.94 -5.84 -5.94
N ALA A 293 17.95 -4.51 -6.02
CA ALA A 293 17.12 -3.66 -5.18
C ALA A 293 15.65 -3.75 -5.59
N ILE A 294 15.36 -3.84 -6.90
CA ILE A 294 14.00 -4.08 -7.40
C ILE A 294 13.54 -5.48 -6.98
N ASP A 295 14.35 -6.53 -7.13
CA ASP A 295 14.04 -7.89 -6.67
C ASP A 295 13.70 -7.91 -5.18
N LYS A 296 14.53 -7.28 -4.35
CA LYS A 296 14.28 -7.16 -2.91
C LYS A 296 12.95 -6.45 -2.63
N THR A 297 12.69 -5.35 -3.34
CA THR A 297 11.44 -4.58 -3.17
C THR A 297 10.23 -5.37 -3.64
N ILE A 298 10.31 -6.09 -4.76
CA ILE A 298 9.26 -7.02 -5.20
C ILE A 298 9.01 -8.06 -4.11
N THR A 299 10.06 -8.68 -3.56
CA THR A 299 9.90 -9.67 -2.49
C THR A 299 9.23 -9.08 -1.26
N ASP A 300 9.69 -7.92 -0.78
CA ASP A 300 9.15 -7.31 0.42
C ASP A 300 7.72 -6.78 0.20
N VAL A 301 7.50 -5.99 -0.87
CA VAL A 301 6.23 -5.30 -1.14
C VAL A 301 5.18 -6.24 -1.73
N VAL A 302 5.50 -7.02 -2.78
CA VAL A 302 4.50 -7.94 -3.36
C VAL A 302 4.10 -9.01 -2.36
N SER A 303 5.00 -9.45 -1.46
CA SER A 303 4.58 -10.35 -0.40
C SER A 303 3.64 -9.66 0.60
N HIS A 304 3.89 -8.40 0.99
CA HIS A 304 2.96 -7.61 1.80
C HIS A 304 1.58 -7.52 1.13
N GLU A 305 1.53 -7.08 -0.13
CA GLU A 305 0.27 -6.98 -0.87
C GLU A 305 -0.44 -8.33 -1.01
N PHE A 306 0.31 -9.40 -1.22
CA PHE A 306 -0.27 -10.73 -1.29
C PHE A 306 -0.82 -11.20 0.06
N PHE A 307 -0.27 -10.76 1.19
CA PHE A 307 -0.86 -11.04 2.50
C PHE A 307 -2.19 -10.31 2.72
N HIS A 308 -2.44 -9.21 2.00
CA HIS A 308 -3.73 -8.56 2.03
C HIS A 308 -4.87 -9.45 1.49
N THR A 309 -4.57 -10.45 0.66
CA THR A 309 -5.53 -11.51 0.25
C THR A 309 -6.10 -12.32 1.41
N VAL A 310 -5.50 -12.23 2.61
CA VAL A 310 -6.05 -12.78 3.85
C VAL A 310 -6.73 -11.70 4.68
N ASN A 311 -6.06 -10.58 4.93
CA ASN A 311 -6.58 -9.45 5.72
C ASN A 311 -6.25 -8.11 5.05
N PRO A 312 -7.21 -7.23 4.73
CA PRO A 312 -8.61 -7.32 5.12
C PRO A 312 -9.46 -8.23 4.21
N LEU A 313 -8.94 -8.70 3.07
CA LEU A 313 -9.82 -9.14 1.99
C LEU A 313 -10.68 -10.40 2.28
N LYS A 314 -10.26 -11.27 3.20
CA LYS A 314 -11.11 -12.38 3.70
C LYS A 314 -11.66 -12.17 5.09
N THR A 315 -11.21 -11.15 5.80
CA THR A 315 -11.56 -10.93 7.19
C THR A 315 -11.57 -9.44 7.45
N HIS A 316 -12.76 -8.85 7.41
CA HIS A 316 -12.92 -7.41 7.43
C HIS A 316 -14.10 -6.96 8.29
N SER A 317 -14.07 -5.69 8.67
CA SER A 317 -15.15 -5.05 9.39
C SER A 317 -16.27 -4.60 8.42
N GLU A 318 -17.42 -4.20 8.98
CA GLU A 318 -18.53 -3.62 8.22
C GLU A 318 -18.11 -2.34 7.47
N GLU A 319 -17.18 -1.55 8.01
CA GLU A 319 -16.64 -0.34 7.38
C GLU A 319 -15.89 -0.62 6.08
N ILE A 320 -15.21 -1.76 6.00
CA ILE A 320 -14.50 -2.19 4.79
C ILE A 320 -15.45 -2.93 3.85
N HIS A 321 -16.40 -3.71 4.38
CA HIS A 321 -17.33 -4.50 3.56
C HIS A 321 -18.35 -3.60 2.82
N TYR A 322 -18.88 -2.61 3.52
CA TYR A 322 -19.84 -1.64 2.99
C TYR A 322 -19.16 -0.30 2.75
N PHE A 323 -18.00 -0.34 2.09
CA PHE A 323 -17.15 0.83 1.89
C PHE A 323 -17.91 1.94 1.17
N ASP A 324 -17.95 3.12 1.78
CA ASP A 324 -18.51 4.32 1.19
C ASP A 324 -17.39 5.12 0.50
N TYR A 325 -17.33 5.03 -0.83
CA TYR A 325 -16.31 5.71 -1.62
C TYR A 325 -16.45 7.24 -1.62
N ALA A 326 -17.62 7.79 -1.24
CA ALA A 326 -17.86 9.23 -1.20
C ALA A 326 -17.65 9.81 0.20
N ASP A 327 -18.06 9.10 1.26
CA ASP A 327 -17.91 9.48 2.66
C ASP A 327 -17.45 8.29 3.53
N PRO A 328 -16.18 7.88 3.41
CA PRO A 328 -15.68 6.64 4.00
C PRO A 328 -15.67 6.70 5.53
N LYS A 329 -16.05 5.59 6.16
CA LYS A 329 -15.79 5.33 7.57
C LYS A 329 -14.58 4.44 7.69
N MET A 330 -13.63 4.80 8.56
CA MET A 330 -12.42 4.01 8.76
C MET A 330 -12.57 3.06 9.95
N SER A 331 -12.03 1.85 9.80
CA SER A 331 -11.96 0.84 10.85
C SER A 331 -10.97 1.22 11.95
N GLN A 332 -11.18 0.71 13.16
CA GLN A 332 -10.23 0.82 14.28
C GLN A 332 -8.99 -0.10 14.15
N HIS A 333 -8.87 -0.88 13.08
CA HIS A 333 -7.99 -2.06 13.08
C HIS A 333 -6.87 -2.06 12.03
N LEU A 334 -6.34 -0.90 11.65
CA LEU A 334 -5.16 -0.82 10.78
C LEU A 334 -3.95 -1.54 11.39
N TRP A 335 -3.85 -1.60 12.73
CA TRP A 335 -2.84 -2.40 13.42
C TRP A 335 -2.84 -3.88 12.97
N MET A 336 -4.02 -4.43 12.66
CA MET A 336 -4.19 -5.80 12.19
C MET A 336 -4.10 -5.88 10.67
N TYR A 337 -4.75 -4.96 9.95
CA TYR A 337 -4.81 -4.97 8.49
C TYR A 337 -3.49 -4.62 7.81
N GLU A 338 -2.78 -3.60 8.30
CA GLU A 338 -1.48 -3.20 7.76
C GLU A 338 -0.34 -3.74 8.63
N GLY A 339 -0.42 -3.53 9.95
CA GLY A 339 0.65 -3.94 10.87
C GLY A 339 0.83 -5.46 10.94
N GLY A 340 -0.28 -6.20 11.02
CA GLY A 340 -0.27 -7.66 10.98
C GLY A 340 0.25 -8.23 9.66
N THR A 341 -0.13 -7.60 8.54
CA THR A 341 0.31 -7.96 7.19
C THR A 341 1.81 -7.72 7.02
N GLU A 342 2.30 -6.57 7.49
CA GLU A 342 3.72 -6.22 7.50
C GLU A 342 4.53 -7.19 8.38
N TYR A 343 3.97 -7.61 9.52
CA TYR A 343 4.59 -8.65 10.35
C TYR A 343 4.66 -9.99 9.60
N PHE A 344 3.61 -10.39 8.89
CA PHE A 344 3.66 -11.60 8.05
C PHE A 344 4.67 -11.50 6.91
N ALA A 345 4.77 -10.34 6.24
CA ALA A 345 5.75 -10.07 5.19
C ALA A 345 7.19 -10.25 5.68
N ASN A 346 7.46 -10.09 6.97
CA ASN A 346 8.75 -10.40 7.58
C ASN A 346 8.84 -11.85 8.11
N LEU A 347 7.79 -12.33 8.78
CA LEU A 347 7.77 -13.64 9.43
C LEU A 347 7.87 -14.81 8.43
N PHE A 348 7.22 -14.71 7.27
CA PHE A 348 7.27 -15.79 6.28
C PHE A 348 8.68 -15.95 5.70
N GLN A 349 9.40 -14.83 5.49
CA GLN A 349 10.73 -14.85 4.92
C GLN A 349 11.70 -15.63 5.82
N ILE A 350 11.62 -15.45 7.14
CA ILE A 350 12.46 -16.21 8.07
C ILE A 350 11.98 -17.66 8.21
N GLN A 351 10.67 -17.92 8.28
CA GLN A 351 10.14 -19.28 8.42
C GLN A 351 10.39 -20.16 7.17
N GLU A 352 10.46 -19.55 6.00
CA GLU A 352 10.70 -20.22 4.72
C GLU A 352 12.16 -20.10 4.24
N GLY A 353 13.05 -19.53 5.05
CA GLY A 353 14.50 -19.50 4.80
C GLY A 353 14.93 -18.56 3.66
N LEU A 354 14.14 -17.52 3.39
CA LEU A 354 14.49 -16.43 2.46
C LEU A 354 15.46 -15.42 3.09
N ILE A 355 15.37 -15.24 4.41
CA ILE A 355 16.28 -14.40 5.19
C ILE A 355 16.85 -15.18 6.38
N THR A 356 17.99 -14.73 6.87
CA THR A 356 18.66 -15.24 8.06
C THR A 356 18.03 -14.69 9.35
N LYS A 357 18.35 -15.31 10.48
CA LYS A 357 17.87 -14.84 11.79
C LYS A 357 18.36 -13.42 12.12
N ASP A 358 19.59 -13.10 11.74
CA ASP A 358 20.20 -11.79 12.00
C ASP A 358 19.56 -10.70 11.14
N GLU A 359 19.28 -10.98 9.85
CA GLU A 359 18.52 -10.07 8.99
C GLU A 359 17.11 -9.83 9.54
N PHE A 360 16.44 -10.86 10.05
CA PHE A 360 15.13 -10.70 10.66
C PHE A 360 15.17 -9.82 11.93
N LEU A 361 16.15 -10.04 12.83
CA LEU A 361 16.32 -9.19 14.01
C LEU A 361 16.72 -7.76 13.65
N GLN A 362 17.54 -7.57 12.62
CA GLN A 362 17.89 -6.25 12.11
C GLN A 362 16.64 -5.51 11.66
N ARG A 363 15.79 -6.13 10.84
CA ARG A 363 14.52 -5.53 10.40
C ARG A 363 13.65 -5.14 11.59
N MET A 364 13.48 -6.03 12.58
CA MET A 364 12.70 -5.70 13.79
C MET A 364 13.34 -4.57 14.62
N SER A 365 14.67 -4.49 14.66
CA SER A 365 15.40 -3.39 15.32
C SER A 365 15.14 -2.06 14.62
N GLU A 366 15.17 -2.05 13.28
CA GLU A 366 14.87 -0.87 12.45
C GLU A 366 13.44 -0.40 12.69
N LYS A 367 12.45 -1.31 12.73
CA LYS A 367 11.06 -0.95 13.08
C LYS A 367 10.95 -0.32 14.47
N ILE A 368 11.65 -0.86 15.48
CA ILE A 368 11.68 -0.27 16.83
C ILE A 368 12.27 1.14 16.77
N ALA A 369 13.39 1.34 16.06
CA ALA A 369 13.99 2.65 15.91
C ALA A 369 13.06 3.65 15.20
N ASN A 370 12.48 3.26 14.07
CA ASN A 370 11.57 4.10 13.28
C ASN A 370 10.30 4.48 14.06
N SER A 371 9.74 3.54 14.84
CA SER A 371 8.53 3.79 15.63
C SER A 371 8.69 4.92 16.66
N LYS A 372 9.94 5.22 17.09
CA LYS A 372 10.24 6.29 18.06
C LYS A 372 10.06 7.70 17.49
N ASN A 373 9.96 7.84 16.17
CA ASN A 373 9.66 9.11 15.50
C ASN A 373 8.17 9.47 15.56
N TYR A 374 7.32 8.60 16.12
CA TYR A 374 5.88 8.77 16.22
C TYR A 374 5.41 8.85 17.68
N ASN A 375 4.15 9.20 17.90
CA ASN A 375 3.58 9.27 19.23
C ASN A 375 3.31 7.86 19.79
N ASP A 376 4.23 7.37 20.64
CA ASP A 376 4.14 6.04 21.23
C ASP A 376 2.92 5.86 22.18
N THR A 377 2.33 6.93 22.68
CA THR A 377 1.16 6.88 23.58
C THR A 377 -0.18 7.01 22.86
N MET A 378 -0.17 7.18 21.53
CA MET A 378 -1.40 7.28 20.75
C MET A 378 -2.08 5.91 20.62
N PRO A 379 -3.34 5.76 21.03
CA PRO A 379 -4.10 4.53 20.76
C PRO A 379 -4.25 4.29 19.26
N PHE A 380 -3.84 3.11 18.79
CA PHE A 380 -3.93 2.73 17.39
C PHE A 380 -5.37 2.68 16.89
N THR A 381 -6.32 2.33 17.75
CA THR A 381 -7.75 2.30 17.39
C THR A 381 -8.31 3.68 17.09
N VAL A 382 -7.92 4.68 17.87
CA VAL A 382 -8.31 6.09 17.66
C VAL A 382 -7.65 6.63 16.41
N MET A 383 -6.35 6.41 16.24
CA MET A 383 -5.62 6.81 15.04
C MET A 383 -6.21 6.18 13.79
N SER A 384 -6.45 4.87 13.79
CA SER A 384 -7.02 4.12 12.66
C SER A 384 -8.38 4.66 12.23
N LYS A 385 -9.29 4.85 13.19
CA LYS A 385 -10.65 5.35 12.92
C LYS A 385 -10.67 6.77 12.35
N ASN A 386 -9.64 7.56 12.64
CA ASN A 386 -9.57 8.97 12.29
C ASN A 386 -8.41 9.29 11.33
N VAL A 387 -7.84 8.29 10.66
CA VAL A 387 -6.59 8.42 9.86
C VAL A 387 -6.69 9.45 8.74
N LEU A 388 -7.90 9.74 8.26
CA LEU A 388 -8.17 10.76 7.24
C LEU A 388 -8.14 12.21 7.77
N LEU A 389 -8.14 12.41 9.09
CA LEU A 389 -8.02 13.74 9.69
C LEU A 389 -6.54 14.13 9.81
N ASP A 390 -6.23 15.40 9.59
CA ASP A 390 -4.85 15.90 9.56
C ASP A 390 -4.06 15.59 10.84
N GLU A 391 -4.72 15.54 12.01
CA GLU A 391 -4.09 15.20 13.30
C GLU A 391 -3.48 13.79 13.33
N TYR A 392 -4.05 12.82 12.61
CA TYR A 392 -3.66 11.41 12.69
C TYR A 392 -2.87 10.93 11.47
N LYS A 393 -2.95 11.67 10.36
CA LYS A 393 -2.34 11.31 9.08
C LYS A 393 -0.84 11.08 9.17
N ASP A 394 -0.13 11.93 9.91
CA ASP A 394 1.34 11.80 10.09
C ASP A 394 1.73 10.61 10.98
N GLN A 395 0.76 9.99 11.67
CA GLN A 395 0.97 8.80 12.50
C GLN A 395 0.71 7.50 11.72
N TYR A 396 0.11 7.57 10.53
CA TYR A 396 -0.28 6.40 9.75
C TYR A 396 0.89 5.46 9.45
N ARG A 397 2.07 6.00 9.11
CA ARG A 397 3.25 5.19 8.82
C ARG A 397 3.72 4.34 10.01
N ASN A 398 3.39 4.74 11.24
CA ASN A 398 3.69 3.94 12.42
C ASN A 398 2.93 2.61 12.47
N VAL A 399 1.89 2.43 11.64
CA VAL A 399 1.20 1.14 11.53
C VAL A 399 2.10 0.05 10.98
N TYR A 400 2.94 0.38 9.99
CA TYR A 400 3.93 -0.55 9.43
C TYR A 400 5.11 -0.79 10.39
N GLU A 401 5.35 0.13 11.31
CA GLU A 401 6.41 0.01 12.31
C GLU A 401 5.87 -0.62 13.59
N LYS A 402 5.32 0.17 14.51
CA LYS A 402 4.78 -0.32 15.78
C LYS A 402 3.63 -1.32 15.60
N GLY A 403 2.80 -1.22 14.56
CA GLY A 403 1.76 -2.23 14.32
C GLY A 403 2.33 -3.62 14.04
N ALA A 404 3.39 -3.73 13.24
CA ALA A 404 4.10 -5.00 13.02
C ALA A 404 4.75 -5.53 14.30
N LEU A 405 5.33 -4.64 15.12
CA LEU A 405 5.91 -5.00 16.41
C LEU A 405 4.85 -5.45 17.44
N LEU A 406 3.65 -4.87 17.41
CA LEU A 406 2.51 -5.29 18.22
C LEU A 406 2.06 -6.70 17.83
N ALA A 407 1.96 -6.99 16.52
CA ALA A 407 1.66 -8.33 16.01
C ALA A 407 2.75 -9.34 16.40
N MET A 408 4.03 -8.97 16.35
CA MET A 408 5.15 -9.79 16.83
C MET A 408 5.03 -10.11 18.32
N CYS A 409 4.76 -9.11 19.17
CA CYS A 409 4.62 -9.31 20.61
C CYS A 409 3.44 -10.25 20.92
N LEU A 410 2.32 -10.07 20.21
CA LEU A 410 1.15 -10.94 20.33
C LEU A 410 1.43 -12.37 19.85
N ASP A 411 2.21 -12.56 18.79
CA ASP A 411 2.66 -13.87 18.32
C ASP A 411 3.47 -14.60 19.40
N ILE A 412 4.45 -13.92 20.00
CA ILE A 412 5.29 -14.48 21.07
C ILE A 412 4.45 -14.83 22.30
N GLU A 413 3.53 -13.94 22.71
CA GLU A 413 2.63 -14.18 23.86
C GLU A 413 1.74 -15.40 23.61
N LEU A 414 1.08 -15.48 22.46
CA LEU A 414 0.23 -16.62 22.09
C LEU A 414 1.01 -17.93 22.12
N ARG A 415 2.22 -17.94 21.54
CA ARG A 415 3.08 -19.13 21.53
C ARG A 415 3.49 -19.54 22.93
N LYS A 416 3.79 -18.58 23.81
CA LYS A 416 4.10 -18.89 25.22
C LYS A 416 2.89 -19.49 25.93
N LEU A 417 1.70 -18.89 25.78
CA LEU A 417 0.46 -19.35 26.41
C LEU A 417 0.04 -20.75 25.93
N SER A 418 0.29 -21.06 24.67
CA SER A 418 -0.13 -22.31 24.04
C SER A 418 0.99 -23.34 23.88
N ASN A 419 2.16 -23.13 24.47
CA ASN A 419 3.35 -24.00 24.27
C ASN A 419 3.70 -24.22 22.77
N GLY A 420 3.49 -23.19 21.94
CA GLY A 420 3.78 -23.17 20.51
C GLY A 420 2.63 -23.62 19.59
N GLU A 421 1.48 -24.06 20.12
CA GLU A 421 0.35 -24.51 19.30
C GLU A 421 -0.44 -23.39 18.59
N MET A 422 -0.35 -22.15 19.06
CA MET A 422 -1.03 -20.96 18.57
C MET A 422 0.01 -19.86 18.38
N GLY A 423 0.13 -19.35 17.16
CA GLY A 423 0.77 -18.06 16.90
C GLY A 423 -0.20 -17.04 16.31
N TYR A 424 0.31 -15.88 15.95
CA TYR A 424 -0.45 -14.84 15.25
C TYR A 424 -1.03 -15.36 13.93
N ARG A 425 -0.28 -16.17 13.18
CA ARG A 425 -0.76 -16.85 11.97
C ARG A 425 -1.98 -17.72 12.22
N ASP A 426 -1.97 -18.52 13.29
CA ASP A 426 -3.08 -19.41 13.64
C ASP A 426 -4.31 -18.62 14.10
N MET A 427 -4.11 -17.53 14.83
CA MET A 427 -5.18 -16.61 15.22
C MET A 427 -5.88 -16.02 13.99
N ILE A 428 -5.13 -15.45 13.05
CA ILE A 428 -5.69 -14.88 11.81
C ILE A 428 -6.38 -15.96 10.98
N ARG A 429 -5.79 -17.15 10.85
CA ARG A 429 -6.42 -18.28 10.15
C ARG A 429 -7.78 -18.63 10.74
N LYS A 430 -7.88 -18.77 12.05
CA LYS A 430 -9.14 -19.12 12.72
C LYS A 430 -10.17 -18.00 12.62
N LEU A 431 -9.73 -16.74 12.67
CA LEU A 431 -10.61 -15.59 12.46
C LEU A 431 -11.17 -15.61 11.03
N SER A 432 -10.31 -15.85 10.03
CA SER A 432 -10.71 -15.97 8.63
C SER A 432 -11.67 -17.15 8.39
N GLN A 433 -11.47 -18.30 9.04
CA GLN A 433 -12.40 -19.43 8.97
C GLN A 433 -13.79 -19.12 9.56
N ARG A 434 -13.88 -18.16 10.48
CA ARG A 434 -15.12 -17.78 11.17
C ARG A 434 -15.94 -16.75 10.42
N PHE A 435 -15.27 -15.82 9.75
CA PHE A 435 -15.90 -14.72 9.00
C PHE A 435 -15.89 -15.02 7.50
N GLY A 436 -14.71 -15.22 6.91
CA GLY A 436 -14.56 -15.38 5.47
C GLY A 436 -14.97 -14.10 4.71
N GLU A 437 -14.81 -14.14 3.40
CA GLU A 437 -14.92 -12.97 2.52
C GLU A 437 -16.31 -12.30 2.50
N ASN A 438 -17.38 -13.06 2.79
CA ASN A 438 -18.75 -12.58 2.63
C ASN A 438 -19.45 -12.20 3.94
N LYS A 439 -18.75 -12.24 5.07
CA LYS A 439 -19.36 -11.93 6.38
C LYS A 439 -18.45 -10.99 7.17
N PRO A 440 -18.78 -9.69 7.25
CA PRO A 440 -18.01 -8.78 8.06
C PRO A 440 -18.22 -9.02 9.56
N PHE A 441 -17.25 -8.57 10.36
CA PHE A 441 -17.43 -8.40 11.79
C PHE A 441 -17.76 -6.94 12.13
N LYS A 442 -18.32 -6.71 13.33
CA LYS A 442 -18.48 -5.36 13.86
C LYS A 442 -17.17 -4.89 14.46
N ASP A 443 -16.73 -3.70 14.07
CA ASP A 443 -15.43 -3.13 14.46
C ASP A 443 -15.21 -3.21 15.98
N ASP A 444 -16.18 -2.78 16.79
CA ASP A 444 -16.09 -2.82 18.26
C ASP A 444 -16.13 -4.22 18.89
N GLN A 445 -16.42 -5.28 18.12
CA GLN A 445 -16.49 -6.67 18.58
C GLN A 445 -15.25 -7.50 18.23
N LEU A 446 -14.31 -7.00 17.40
CA LEU A 446 -13.18 -7.80 16.90
C LEU A 446 -12.44 -8.52 18.02
N ILE A 447 -12.22 -7.87 19.15
CA ILE A 447 -11.38 -8.40 20.23
C ILE A 447 -12.05 -9.54 20.98
N ASP A 448 -13.36 -9.49 21.16
CA ASP A 448 -14.11 -10.60 21.73
C ASP A 448 -14.11 -11.80 20.76
N GLU A 449 -14.08 -11.54 19.46
CA GLU A 449 -13.91 -12.57 18.43
C GLU A 449 -12.48 -13.16 18.44
N LEU A 450 -11.44 -12.33 18.61
CA LEU A 450 -10.05 -12.79 18.76
C LEU A 450 -9.90 -13.67 20.02
N VAL A 451 -10.48 -13.27 21.15
CA VAL A 451 -10.50 -14.11 22.36
C VAL A 451 -11.23 -15.42 22.09
N THR A 452 -12.35 -15.40 21.38
CA THR A 452 -13.13 -16.59 21.04
C THR A 452 -12.32 -17.57 20.19
N VAL A 453 -11.64 -17.11 19.14
CA VAL A 453 -10.91 -18.01 18.23
C VAL A 453 -9.59 -18.52 18.82
N THR A 454 -8.95 -17.72 19.68
CA THR A 454 -7.70 -18.10 20.33
C THR A 454 -7.92 -18.97 21.57
N GLY A 455 -8.99 -18.70 22.33
CA GLY A 455 -9.25 -19.28 23.64
C GLY A 455 -8.47 -18.63 24.79
N TYR A 456 -7.79 -17.51 24.55
CA TYR A 456 -6.91 -16.86 25.53
C TYR A 456 -7.39 -15.44 25.87
N PRO A 457 -7.90 -15.19 27.10
CA PRO A 457 -8.37 -13.86 27.51
C PRO A 457 -7.25 -12.80 27.54
N GLN A 458 -5.99 -13.22 27.67
CA GLN A 458 -4.80 -12.35 27.65
C GLN A 458 -4.69 -11.52 26.35
N VAL A 459 -5.31 -11.97 25.25
CA VAL A 459 -5.38 -11.20 24.00
C VAL A 459 -6.13 -9.88 24.22
N LYS A 460 -7.20 -9.88 25.02
CA LYS A 460 -7.97 -8.68 25.37
C LYS A 460 -7.16 -7.76 26.29
N ASP A 461 -6.41 -8.31 27.24
CA ASP A 461 -5.52 -7.52 28.10
C ASP A 461 -4.41 -6.83 27.30
N PHE A 462 -3.78 -7.56 26.36
CA PHE A 462 -2.78 -7.00 25.45
C PHE A 462 -3.37 -5.87 24.61
N TYR A 463 -4.53 -6.10 24.01
CA TYR A 463 -5.23 -5.10 23.19
C TYR A 463 -5.56 -3.84 23.99
N ASN A 464 -6.18 -3.98 25.15
CA ASN A 464 -6.62 -2.85 25.96
C ASN A 464 -5.47 -1.97 26.44
N LYS A 465 -4.26 -2.54 26.62
CA LYS A 465 -3.08 -1.79 27.07
C LYS A 465 -2.33 -1.14 25.92
N TYR A 466 -2.01 -1.90 24.89
CA TYR A 466 -0.99 -1.50 23.91
C TYR A 466 -1.54 -1.15 22.53
N ILE A 467 -2.80 -1.54 22.23
CA ILE A 467 -3.45 -1.25 20.93
C ILE A 467 -4.52 -0.18 21.10
N ALA A 468 -5.50 -0.41 21.97
CA ALA A 468 -6.56 0.54 22.30
C ALA A 468 -6.19 1.47 23.47
N GLY A 469 -5.16 1.11 24.24
CA GLY A 469 -4.63 1.91 25.32
C GLY A 469 -3.44 2.76 24.89
N SER A 470 -2.97 3.59 25.82
CA SER A 470 -1.85 4.52 25.62
C SER A 470 -0.55 4.04 26.30
N GLU A 471 -0.49 2.79 26.77
CA GLU A 471 0.71 2.26 27.41
C GLU A 471 1.79 1.97 26.35
N PRO A 472 3.03 2.44 26.53
CA PRO A 472 4.17 2.03 25.70
C PRO A 472 4.33 0.50 25.65
N THR A 473 4.63 -0.04 24.47
CA THR A 473 4.76 -1.48 24.30
C THR A 473 6.08 -1.99 24.92
N PRO A 474 6.07 -2.94 25.87
CA PRO A 474 7.28 -3.40 26.53
C PRO A 474 8.01 -4.45 25.68
N TYR A 475 8.64 -4.03 24.58
CA TYR A 475 9.29 -4.95 23.62
C TYR A 475 10.30 -5.91 24.29
N GLU A 476 11.11 -5.41 25.22
CA GLU A 476 12.10 -6.21 25.97
C GLU A 476 11.46 -7.38 26.71
N LYS A 477 10.26 -7.18 27.28
CA LYS A 477 9.51 -8.24 27.98
C LYS A 477 9.26 -9.42 27.04
N TYR A 478 8.75 -9.17 25.84
CA TYR A 478 8.39 -10.21 24.88
C TYR A 478 9.63 -10.84 24.24
N LEU A 479 10.59 -10.02 23.82
CA LEU A 479 11.83 -10.49 23.20
C LEU A 479 12.67 -11.37 24.14
N SER A 480 12.69 -11.05 25.44
CA SER A 480 13.39 -11.86 26.43
C SER A 480 12.86 -13.29 26.51
N MET A 481 11.56 -13.52 26.25
CA MET A 481 10.94 -14.86 26.27
C MET A 481 11.48 -15.78 25.17
N VAL A 482 11.97 -15.21 24.07
CA VAL A 482 12.55 -15.92 22.92
C VAL A 482 14.08 -15.80 22.89
N GLY A 483 14.68 -15.44 24.03
CA GLY A 483 16.12 -15.34 24.18
C GLY A 483 16.74 -14.25 23.31
N VAL A 484 16.07 -13.11 23.15
CA VAL A 484 16.59 -11.92 22.47
C VAL A 484 16.76 -10.79 23.47
N ASP A 485 17.92 -10.16 23.47
CA ASP A 485 18.26 -8.98 24.26
C ASP A 485 18.21 -7.72 23.38
N ILE A 486 17.83 -6.59 23.97
CA ILE A 486 18.07 -5.26 23.39
C ILE A 486 19.44 -4.79 23.86
N LYS A 487 20.40 -4.66 22.95
CA LYS A 487 21.76 -4.16 23.26
C LYS A 487 21.90 -2.73 22.80
N LYS A 488 22.48 -1.91 23.68
CA LYS A 488 22.94 -0.57 23.34
C LYS A 488 24.36 -0.66 22.79
N GLN A 489 24.54 -0.16 21.59
CA GLN A 489 25.84 -0.04 20.94
C GLN A 489 26.12 1.41 20.62
N GLU A 490 27.28 1.90 21.02
CA GLU A 490 27.77 3.18 20.54
C GLU A 490 28.23 3.02 19.09
N THR A 491 27.82 3.94 18.22
CA THR A 491 28.38 4.02 16.87
C THR A 491 29.81 4.57 16.93
N PRO A 492 30.59 4.37 15.85
CA PRO A 492 31.78 5.18 15.63
C PRO A 492 31.43 6.69 15.73
N PRO A 493 32.35 7.52 16.24
CA PRO A 493 32.13 8.96 16.30
C PRO A 493 31.89 9.53 14.90
N ILE A 494 30.83 10.31 14.75
CA ILE A 494 30.44 10.97 13.50
C ILE A 494 30.41 12.48 13.70
N PHE A 495 30.66 13.22 12.63
CA PHE A 495 30.40 14.66 12.60
C PHE A 495 28.98 14.89 12.08
N TRP A 496 28.09 15.40 12.93
CA TRP A 496 26.73 15.78 12.55
C TRP A 496 26.19 16.92 13.42
N PHE A 497 25.01 17.45 13.07
CA PHE A 497 24.42 18.64 13.70
C PHE A 497 23.44 18.30 14.82
N ILE A 498 22.80 17.15 14.73
CA ILE A 498 21.93 16.58 15.76
C ILE A 498 22.49 15.23 16.22
N LYS A 499 22.04 14.76 17.39
CA LYS A 499 22.50 13.51 18.00
C LYS A 499 22.12 12.28 17.18
N ASP A 500 20.93 12.28 16.57
CA ASP A 500 20.47 11.20 15.72
C ASP A 500 20.31 11.70 14.28
N PRO A 501 21.23 11.37 13.36
CA PRO A 501 21.14 11.79 11.97
C PRO A 501 19.86 11.34 11.25
N ASN A 502 19.16 10.31 11.75
CA ASN A 502 17.92 9.82 11.14
C ASN A 502 16.75 10.79 11.29
N GLN A 503 16.86 11.78 12.19
CA GLN A 503 15.90 12.88 12.34
C GLN A 503 16.23 14.06 11.41
N THR A 504 16.94 13.79 10.31
CA THR A 504 17.27 14.79 9.27
C THR A 504 16.32 14.61 8.08
N GLY A 505 15.53 15.64 7.81
CA GLY A 505 14.73 15.76 6.61
C GLY A 505 15.42 16.61 5.53
N TYR A 506 14.79 16.68 4.37
CA TYR A 506 15.22 17.53 3.26
C TYR A 506 14.10 18.47 2.83
N ASN A 507 14.42 19.75 2.69
CA ASN A 507 13.50 20.76 2.19
C ASN A 507 13.81 21.05 0.72
N ASP A 508 13.03 20.44 -0.18
CA ASP A 508 13.13 20.60 -1.64
C ASP A 508 13.12 22.07 -2.08
N LYS A 509 12.33 22.92 -1.41
CA LYS A 509 12.13 24.32 -1.81
C LYS A 509 13.40 25.15 -1.62
N ASN A 510 14.08 24.94 -0.51
CA ASN A 510 15.28 25.71 -0.15
C ASN A 510 16.58 24.98 -0.51
N ASN A 511 16.50 23.71 -0.90
CA ASN A 511 17.63 22.79 -1.05
C ASN A 511 18.49 22.72 0.22
N THR A 512 17.83 22.43 1.34
CA THR A 512 18.46 22.42 2.67
C THR A 512 18.16 21.16 3.44
N PHE A 513 19.02 20.81 4.40
CA PHE A 513 18.63 19.86 5.44
C PHE A 513 17.84 20.56 6.54
N VAL A 514 16.79 19.90 7.01
CA VAL A 514 15.94 20.30 8.13
C VAL A 514 15.97 19.20 9.20
N PHE A 515 15.55 19.53 10.42
CA PHE A 515 15.58 18.59 11.55
C PHE A 515 14.26 18.61 12.29
N ASP A 516 13.92 17.50 12.95
CA ASP A 516 12.70 17.39 13.76
C ASP A 516 12.66 18.46 14.86
N GLU A 517 11.47 18.98 15.17
CA GLU A 517 11.25 20.14 16.05
C GLU A 517 11.70 19.94 17.52
N GLY A 518 12.13 18.73 17.90
CA GLY A 518 12.70 18.38 19.21
C GLY A 518 14.09 17.74 19.16
N ALA A 519 14.75 17.70 18.00
CA ALA A 519 16.00 16.98 17.82
C ALA A 519 17.09 17.48 18.78
N ALA A 520 17.70 16.56 19.52
CA ALA A 520 18.76 16.90 20.46
C ALA A 520 20.02 17.33 19.68
N LEU A 521 20.46 18.58 19.88
CA LEU A 521 21.64 19.11 19.20
C LEU A 521 22.94 18.36 19.59
N SER A 522 23.81 18.17 18.61
CA SER A 522 25.16 17.64 18.83
C SER A 522 26.02 18.64 19.63
N PRO A 523 27.09 18.19 20.31
CA PRO A 523 28.06 19.07 20.94
C PRO A 523 28.61 20.13 19.98
N PHE A 524 28.91 19.75 18.74
CA PHE A 524 29.37 20.68 17.71
C PHE A 524 28.33 21.76 17.42
N ALA A 525 27.08 21.37 17.13
CA ALA A 525 26.00 22.32 16.85
C ALA A 525 25.80 23.31 18.00
N LYS A 526 25.80 22.81 19.25
CA LYS A 526 25.73 23.68 20.44
C LYS A 526 26.90 24.66 20.52
N SER A 527 28.12 24.20 20.19
CA SER A 527 29.33 25.04 20.26
C SER A 527 29.33 26.21 19.30
N ILE A 528 28.64 26.09 18.15
CA ILE A 528 28.56 27.13 17.12
C ILE A 528 27.27 27.95 17.18
N GLY A 529 26.42 27.70 18.18
CA GLY A 529 25.13 28.41 18.33
C GLY A 529 24.09 28.03 17.27
N PHE A 530 24.16 26.82 16.73
CA PHE A 530 23.15 26.24 15.85
C PHE A 530 21.86 25.93 16.64
N LYS A 531 20.71 26.02 15.97
CA LYS A 531 19.38 25.69 16.52
C LYS A 531 18.73 24.61 15.67
N ALA A 532 17.93 23.73 16.27
CA ALA A 532 17.25 22.67 15.53
C ALA A 532 16.33 23.20 14.41
N THR A 533 15.82 24.43 14.57
CA THR A 533 15.01 25.15 13.58
C THR A 533 15.81 25.78 12.43
N ASP A 534 17.14 25.67 12.44
CA ASP A 534 17.98 26.17 11.35
C ASP A 534 18.00 25.16 10.21
N GLU A 535 18.00 25.64 8.96
CA GLU A 535 18.18 24.77 7.80
C GLU A 535 19.63 24.84 7.30
N ILE A 536 20.23 23.70 6.95
CA ILE A 536 21.62 23.68 6.47
C ILE A 536 21.65 23.84 4.96
N VAL A 537 22.41 24.83 4.50
CA VAL A 537 22.61 25.13 3.07
C VAL A 537 23.91 24.53 2.57
N ALA A 538 24.98 24.66 3.35
CA ALA A 538 26.31 24.22 2.94
C ALA A 538 27.23 23.88 4.12
N LEU A 539 28.23 23.05 3.83
CA LEU A 539 29.29 22.66 4.75
C LEU A 539 30.64 22.84 4.07
N ASP A 540 31.48 23.73 4.61
CA ASP A 540 32.74 24.17 4.02
C ASP A 540 32.60 24.54 2.52
N GLY A 541 31.57 25.34 2.23
CA GLY A 541 31.25 25.81 0.88
C GLY A 541 30.57 24.78 -0.04
N LYS A 542 30.44 23.52 0.37
CA LYS A 542 29.73 22.50 -0.41
C LYS A 542 28.23 22.58 -0.12
N THR A 543 27.47 23.00 -1.13
CA THR A 543 26.01 23.17 -1.03
C THR A 543 25.28 21.86 -1.14
N ILE A 544 24.18 21.73 -0.42
CA ILE A 544 23.25 20.61 -0.55
C ILE A 544 22.31 20.88 -1.73
N ASN A 545 22.05 19.86 -2.54
CA ASN A 545 20.88 19.74 -3.40
C ASN A 545 20.54 18.24 -3.58
N ILE A 546 19.36 17.96 -4.11
CA ILE A 546 18.86 16.58 -4.23
C ILE A 546 19.76 15.68 -5.10
N GLN A 547 20.49 16.26 -6.06
CA GLN A 547 21.39 15.54 -6.95
C GLN A 547 22.75 15.21 -6.30
N ASN A 548 23.15 15.94 -5.25
CA ASN A 548 24.47 15.81 -4.62
C ASN A 548 24.40 15.47 -3.12
N VAL A 549 23.22 15.20 -2.58
CA VAL A 549 23.00 14.93 -1.15
C VAL A 549 23.93 13.85 -0.60
N GLN A 550 24.16 12.79 -1.37
CA GLN A 550 25.07 11.71 -0.99
C GLN A 550 26.52 12.18 -0.90
N ALA A 551 26.97 12.99 -1.86
CA ALA A 551 28.33 13.56 -1.84
C ALA A 551 28.54 14.50 -0.65
N PHE A 552 27.50 15.25 -0.25
CA PHE A 552 27.52 16.05 0.97
C PHE A 552 27.67 15.17 2.23
N ILE A 553 26.85 14.11 2.34
CA ILE A 553 26.91 13.17 3.46
C ILE A 553 28.29 12.51 3.53
N ASP A 554 28.83 12.06 2.40
CA ASP A 554 30.13 11.43 2.35
C ASP A 554 31.24 12.41 2.72
N TYR A 555 31.14 13.69 2.34
CA TYR A 555 32.05 14.72 2.80
C TYR A 555 32.00 14.89 4.32
N SER A 556 30.80 14.94 4.93
CA SER A 556 30.67 15.08 6.39
C SER A 556 31.39 13.97 7.16
N LYS A 557 31.40 12.74 6.63
CA LYS A 557 32.11 11.58 7.20
C LYS A 557 33.64 11.73 7.14
N THR A 558 34.18 12.62 6.30
CA THR A 558 35.63 12.87 6.22
C THR A 558 36.13 13.88 7.24
N ILE A 559 35.23 14.61 7.91
CA ILE A 559 35.59 15.65 8.90
C ILE A 559 36.18 15.02 10.15
N LYS A 560 37.32 15.56 10.59
CA LYS A 560 38.07 15.07 11.75
C LYS A 560 37.83 15.92 13.00
N GLU A 561 37.98 15.31 14.17
CA GLU A 561 37.94 15.99 15.46
C GLU A 561 38.86 17.22 15.48
N GLY A 562 38.32 18.37 15.90
CA GLY A 562 39.04 19.63 15.99
C GLY A 562 39.27 20.38 14.68
N GLN A 563 38.86 19.83 13.53
CA GLN A 563 38.95 20.51 12.22
C GLN A 563 38.12 21.79 12.21
N ASN A 564 38.63 22.89 11.62
CA ASN A 564 37.84 24.09 11.43
C ASN A 564 36.76 23.83 10.37
N VAL A 565 35.51 24.12 10.70
CA VAL A 565 34.36 23.90 9.84
C VAL A 565 33.51 25.18 9.78
N THR A 566 33.04 25.50 8.58
CA THR A 566 32.07 26.56 8.30
C THR A 566 30.75 25.94 7.86
N VAL A 567 29.68 26.24 8.58
CA VAL A 567 28.32 25.80 8.29
C VAL A 567 27.52 26.99 7.79
N THR A 568 26.99 26.92 6.59
CA THR A 568 26.07 27.93 6.06
C THR A 568 24.65 27.48 6.32
N ILE A 569 23.86 28.31 7.01
CA ILE A 569 22.49 28.00 7.41
C ILE A 569 21.49 29.05 6.92
N LEU A 570 20.21 28.67 6.90
CA LEU A 570 19.06 29.58 6.91
C LEU A 570 18.45 29.60 8.30
N ARG A 571 18.35 30.78 8.89
CA ARG A 571 17.62 31.01 10.14
C ARG A 571 16.54 32.06 9.88
N ASN A 572 15.27 31.69 10.00
CA ASN A 572 14.14 32.55 9.63
C ASN A 572 14.31 33.13 8.21
N ASN A 573 14.69 32.30 7.25
CA ASN A 573 15.03 32.65 5.85
C ASN A 573 16.23 33.60 5.66
N ASN A 574 16.98 33.94 6.72
CA ASN A 574 18.21 34.71 6.59
C ASN A 574 19.42 33.79 6.51
N LYS A 575 20.23 33.97 5.47
CA LYS A 575 21.45 33.20 5.26
C LYS A 575 22.59 33.73 6.14
N MET A 576 23.26 32.84 6.88
CA MET A 576 24.40 33.19 7.71
C MET A 576 25.42 32.05 7.82
N GLU A 577 26.65 32.38 8.22
CA GLU A 577 27.73 31.41 8.47
C GLU A 577 27.96 31.22 9.97
N LEU A 578 28.05 29.96 10.40
CA LEU A 578 28.48 29.56 11.72
C LEU A 578 29.83 28.85 11.60
N LYS A 579 30.79 29.19 12.46
CA LYS A 579 32.17 28.68 12.39
C LYS A 579 32.59 28.09 13.72
N GLY A 580 33.26 26.94 13.69
CA GLY A 580 33.75 26.30 14.89
C GLY A 580 34.71 25.15 14.59
N LYS A 581 35.26 24.56 15.64
CA LYS A 581 36.02 23.32 15.55
C LYS A 581 35.07 22.14 15.63
N ALA A 582 35.19 21.20 14.69
CA ALA A 582 34.40 19.98 14.64
C ALA A 582 34.52 19.20 15.95
N ILE A 583 33.38 18.76 16.47
CA ILE A 583 33.29 17.83 17.61
C ILE A 583 32.52 16.62 17.09
N LEU A 584 33.18 15.48 17.01
CA LEU A 584 32.55 14.22 16.63
C LEU A 584 31.78 13.71 17.85
N ASP A 585 30.54 13.30 17.63
CA ASP A 585 29.68 12.73 18.66
C ASP A 585 29.38 11.27 18.33
N LYS A 586 29.02 10.51 19.36
CA LYS A 586 28.54 9.15 19.20
C LYS A 586 27.03 9.14 19.37
N MET A 587 26.34 8.38 18.54
CA MET A 587 24.96 8.00 18.81
C MET A 587 24.94 6.63 19.48
N THR A 588 23.99 6.42 20.37
CA THR A 588 23.71 5.10 20.93
C THR A 588 22.56 4.50 20.15
N MET A 589 22.84 3.40 19.44
CA MET A 589 21.82 2.63 18.76
C MET A 589 21.42 1.43 19.61
N GLU A 590 20.12 1.15 19.65
CA GLU A 590 19.61 -0.10 20.19
C GLU A 590 19.47 -1.10 19.04
N HIS A 591 20.00 -2.30 19.22
CA HIS A 591 19.82 -3.40 18.28
C HIS A 591 19.42 -4.67 19.03
N LEU A 592 18.69 -5.54 18.33
CA LEU A 592 18.30 -6.83 18.84
C LEU A 592 19.42 -7.84 18.62
N GLN A 593 19.68 -8.68 19.64
CA GLN A 593 20.68 -9.74 19.56
C GLN A 593 20.18 -10.99 20.27
N PHE A 594 20.40 -12.18 19.70
CA PHE A 594 20.17 -13.42 20.43
C PHE A 594 21.11 -13.53 21.64
N LYS A 595 20.58 -14.01 22.76
CA LYS A 595 21.37 -14.35 23.94
C LYS A 595 22.43 -15.38 23.55
N ALA A 596 23.66 -15.17 24.01
CA ALA A 596 24.74 -16.14 23.80
C ALA A 596 24.44 -17.51 24.47
N ASN A 597 23.73 -17.49 25.60
CA ASN A 597 23.35 -18.67 26.36
C ASN A 597 21.85 -18.61 26.72
N PRO A 598 20.94 -18.89 25.78
CA PRO A 598 19.52 -18.95 26.08
C PRO A 598 19.20 -20.19 26.92
N THR A 599 18.20 -20.08 27.79
CA THR A 599 17.62 -21.24 28.48
C THR A 599 16.98 -22.20 27.48
N ALA A 600 16.76 -23.46 27.88
CA ALA A 600 16.07 -24.44 27.03
C ALA A 600 14.65 -23.99 26.63
N GLU A 601 13.95 -23.29 27.53
CA GLU A 601 12.62 -22.73 27.24
C GLU A 601 12.68 -21.60 26.20
N GLU A 602 13.62 -20.67 26.36
CA GLU A 602 13.84 -19.56 25.42
C GLU A 602 14.19 -20.11 24.04
N GLN A 603 15.12 -21.07 23.96
CA GLN A 603 15.53 -21.68 22.70
C GLN A 603 14.37 -22.42 22.02
N LYS A 604 13.53 -23.11 22.80
CA LYS A 604 12.34 -23.79 22.28
C LYS A 604 11.36 -22.77 21.69
N LEU A 605 10.99 -21.74 22.44
CA LEU A 605 10.03 -20.73 21.99
C LEU A 605 10.57 -19.94 20.78
N GLN A 606 11.86 -19.62 20.78
CA GLN A 606 12.54 -19.00 19.64
C GLN A 606 12.42 -19.86 18.38
N ASN A 607 12.69 -21.17 18.48
CA ASN A 607 12.57 -22.08 17.34
C ASN A 607 11.13 -22.14 16.84
N GLN A 608 10.15 -22.19 17.75
CA GLN A 608 8.73 -22.16 17.38
C GLN A 608 8.38 -20.88 16.63
N TRP A 609 8.82 -19.73 17.13
CA TRP A 609 8.62 -18.41 16.52
C TRP A 609 9.24 -18.30 15.12
N LEU A 610 10.55 -18.59 15.01
CA LEU A 610 11.31 -18.37 13.78
C LEU A 610 11.10 -19.44 12.70
N THR A 611 10.56 -20.62 13.04
CA THR A 611 10.34 -21.71 12.07
C THR A 611 8.88 -22.07 11.88
N GLY A 612 7.99 -21.61 12.75
CA GLY A 612 6.57 -22.00 12.75
C GLY A 612 6.32 -23.46 13.13
N LYS A 613 7.35 -24.24 13.51
CA LYS A 613 7.24 -25.65 13.90
C LYS A 613 6.94 -25.78 15.38
N LYS A 614 6.13 -26.78 15.75
CA LYS A 614 5.73 -27.06 17.14
C LYS A 614 6.85 -27.65 17.97
#